data_AF-A0A9E4PCK5-F1
#
_entry.id   AF-A0A9E4PCK5-F1
#
_cell.length_a   1.000
_cell.length_b   1.000
_cell.length_c   1.000
_cell.angle_alpha   90.00
_cell.angle_beta   90.00
_cell.angle_gamma   90.00
#
_symmetry.space_group_name_H-M   'P 1'
#
loop_
_entity.id
_entity.type
_entity.pdbx_description
1 polymer ?
#
loop_
_entity_poly.entity_id
_entity_poly.type
_entity_poly.pdbx_seq_one_letter_code
_entity_poly.pdbx_strand_id
1 'polypeptide(L)'
;MARAIESVGIPTVLVMMYKQVADALPSPRVCYVRFPFGQPLGEPGNTDQQRVIVEDALHMILHATEPGVLREMPYRWRRENYARILSDRVNYLSQPSRLAAGD
;
A
#
# COMPACT_ATOMS: atom_id res chain seq x y z
N MET A 1 8.56 -9.40 14.62
CA MET A 1 8.52 -7.96 14.95
C MET A 1 7.12 -7.38 14.80
N ALA A 2 6.52 -7.32 13.60
CA ALA A 2 5.19 -6.72 13.37
C ALA A 2 4.10 -7.16 14.39
N ARG A 3 3.95 -8.47 14.63
CA ARG A 3 2.99 -9.00 15.62
C ARG A 3 3.16 -8.45 17.04
N ALA A 4 4.39 -8.23 17.48
CA ALA A 4 4.67 -7.68 18.82
C ALA A 4 4.32 -6.18 18.90
N ILE A 5 4.39 -5.47 17.77
CA ILE A 5 3.97 -4.06 17.66
C ILE A 5 2.42 -3.98 17.66
N GLU A 6 1.75 -4.87 16.93
CA GLU A 6 0.27 -4.97 16.96
C GLU A 6 -0.26 -5.31 18.35
N SER A 7 0.42 -6.18 19.10
CA SER A 7 -0.04 -6.58 20.44
C SER A 7 -0.06 -5.43 21.46
N VAL A 8 0.61 -4.31 21.17
CA VAL A 8 0.55 -3.08 21.98
C VAL A 8 -0.36 -2.01 21.38
N GLY A 9 -1.18 -2.37 20.39
CA GLY A 9 -2.19 -1.49 19.80
C GLY A 9 -1.69 -0.57 18.67
N ILE A 10 -0.49 -0.82 18.12
CA ILE A 10 0.05 -0.04 17.01
C ILE A 10 -0.13 -0.83 15.70
N PRO A 11 -0.93 -0.34 14.73
CA PRO A 11 -1.13 -1.04 13.47
C PRO A 11 0.11 -0.95 12.57
N THR A 12 0.36 -2.02 11.84
CA THR A 12 1.54 -2.24 10.98
C THR A 12 1.14 -2.74 9.60
N VAL A 13 1.93 -2.39 8.59
CA VAL A 13 1.77 -2.91 7.23
C VAL A 13 3.14 -3.19 6.66
N LEU A 14 3.28 -4.31 5.96
CA LEU A 14 4.52 -4.68 5.31
C LEU A 14 4.40 -4.38 3.82
N VAL A 15 5.39 -3.71 3.25
CA VAL A 15 5.56 -3.61 1.79
C VAL A 15 6.56 -4.68 1.37
N MET A 16 6.11 -5.66 0.59
CA MET A 16 6.86 -6.87 0.26
C MET A 16 7.05 -7.03 -1.24
N MET A 17 8.23 -7.47 -1.68
CA MET A 17 8.53 -7.75 -3.09
C MET A 17 8.52 -9.24 -3.45
N TYR A 18 8.49 -10.14 -2.46
CA TYR A 18 8.50 -11.58 -2.67
C TYR A 18 7.13 -12.18 -2.41
N LYS A 19 6.43 -12.55 -3.49
CA LYS A 19 5.07 -13.10 -3.40
C LYS A 19 5.02 -14.38 -2.56
N GLN A 20 5.92 -15.32 -2.80
CA GLN A 20 5.96 -16.60 -2.08
C GLN A 20 6.13 -16.39 -0.56
N VAL A 21 6.95 -15.42 -0.16
CA VAL A 21 7.17 -15.07 1.25
C VAL A 21 5.95 -14.35 1.84
N ALA A 22 5.34 -13.44 1.07
CA ALA A 22 4.13 -12.74 1.46
C ALA A 22 2.95 -13.71 1.69
N ASP A 23 2.82 -14.73 0.85
CA ASP A 23 1.77 -15.76 0.96
C ASP A 23 2.05 -16.73 2.13
N ALA A 24 3.32 -17.05 2.41
CA ALA A 24 3.69 -18.01 3.46
C ALA A 24 3.79 -17.43 4.88
N LEU A 25 3.95 -16.11 5.01
CA LEU A 25 4.10 -15.46 6.31
C LEU A 25 2.75 -15.01 6.86
N PRO A 26 2.41 -15.37 8.11
CA PRO A 26 1.18 -14.94 8.75
C PRO A 26 1.33 -13.52 9.31
N SER A 27 1.49 -12.57 8.38
CA SER A 27 1.67 -11.14 8.61
C SER A 27 0.32 -10.44 8.83
N PRO A 28 0.26 -9.34 9.62
CA PRO A 28 -1.00 -8.65 9.87
C PRO A 28 -1.62 -8.11 8.58
N ARG A 29 -0.85 -7.38 7.78
CA ARG A 29 -1.28 -6.74 6.52
C ARG A 29 -0.08 -6.66 5.59
N VAL A 30 -0.26 -6.96 4.30
CA VAL A 30 0.81 -6.94 3.29
C VAL A 30 0.39 -6.21 2.02
N CYS A 31 1.12 -5.15 1.67
CA CYS A 31 1.14 -4.58 0.34
C CYS A 31 2.20 -5.30 -0.49
N TYR A 32 1.77 -6.15 -1.42
CA TYR A 32 2.67 -6.83 -2.34
C TYR A 32 2.95 -5.94 -3.56
N VAL A 33 4.22 -5.59 -3.78
CA VAL A 33 4.69 -4.81 -4.94
C VAL A 33 5.59 -5.64 -5.83
N ARG A 34 5.47 -5.47 -7.15
CA ARG A 34 6.30 -6.16 -8.16
C ARG A 34 7.53 -5.33 -8.51
N PHE A 35 8.35 -5.06 -7.49
CA PHE A 35 9.55 -4.23 -7.57
C PHE A 35 10.84 -5.04 -7.39
N PRO A 36 12.00 -4.52 -7.80
CA PRO A 36 13.28 -5.16 -7.52
C PRO A 36 13.52 -5.33 -6.02
N PHE A 37 14.30 -6.35 -5.67
CA PHE A 37 14.68 -6.57 -4.28
C PHE A 37 15.48 -5.39 -3.71
N GLY A 38 15.27 -5.06 -2.44
CA GLY A 38 15.83 -3.89 -1.78
C GLY A 38 15.15 -2.55 -2.09
N GLN A 39 14.10 -2.53 -2.92
CA GLN A 39 13.44 -1.29 -3.36
C GLN A 39 11.92 -1.29 -3.12
N PRO A 40 11.45 -1.51 -1.87
CA PRO A 40 10.02 -1.64 -1.57
C PRO A 40 9.21 -0.37 -1.86
N LEU A 41 9.83 0.81 -1.75
CA LEU A 41 9.17 2.11 -1.91
C LEU A 41 9.33 2.73 -3.28
N GLY A 42 9.83 2.00 -4.27
CA GLY A 42 10.02 2.58 -5.60
C GLY A 42 11.45 3.09 -5.85
N GLU A 43 11.60 3.78 -6.97
CA GLU A 43 12.87 4.21 -7.52
C GLU A 43 13.55 5.26 -6.64
N PRO A 44 14.89 5.22 -6.54
CA PRO A 44 15.64 6.32 -5.94
C PRO A 44 15.31 7.65 -6.63
N GLY A 45 14.91 8.65 -5.85
CA GLY A 45 14.55 9.98 -6.35
C GLY A 45 13.14 10.11 -6.95
N ASN A 46 12.39 9.03 -7.15
CA ASN A 46 11.01 9.12 -7.62
C ASN A 46 10.04 9.33 -6.46
N THR A 47 9.89 10.57 -6.04
CA THR A 47 9.05 10.97 -4.90
C THR A 47 7.58 10.65 -5.11
N ASP A 48 7.09 10.75 -6.35
CA ASP A 48 5.68 10.50 -6.67
C ASP A 48 5.35 9.02 -6.47
N GLN A 49 6.22 8.15 -6.96
CA GLN A 49 6.10 6.70 -6.75
C GLN A 49 6.12 6.35 -5.27
N GLN A 50 7.11 6.86 -4.53
CA GLN A 50 7.24 6.62 -3.09
C GLN A 50 5.98 7.06 -2.34
N ARG A 51 5.43 8.22 -2.70
CA ARG A 51 4.19 8.74 -2.12
C ARG A 51 3.00 7.84 -2.40
N VAL A 52 2.82 7.38 -3.65
CA VAL A 52 1.74 6.45 -4.02
C VAL A 52 1.76 5.20 -3.12
N ILE A 53 2.95 4.63 -2.92
CA ILE A 53 3.11 3.38 -2.15
C ILE A 53 2.84 3.61 -0.67
N VAL A 54 3.33 4.72 -0.10
CA VAL A 54 3.08 5.06 1.30
C VAL A 54 1.59 5.33 1.53
N GLU A 55 0.93 6.06 0.64
CA GLU A 55 -0.51 6.31 0.72
C GLU A 55 -1.32 5.02 0.66
N ASP A 56 -0.96 4.07 -0.21
CA ASP A 56 -1.66 2.78 -0.30
C ASP A 56 -1.43 1.90 0.94
N ALA A 57 -0.22 1.93 1.50
CA ALA A 57 0.09 1.26 2.76
C ALA A 57 -0.73 1.84 3.93
N LEU A 58 -0.86 3.17 4.01
CA LEU A 58 -1.68 3.84 5.01
C LEU A 58 -3.17 3.56 4.79
N HIS A 59 -3.64 3.57 3.55
CA HIS A 59 -5.01 3.18 3.21
C HIS A 59 -5.30 1.75 3.67
N MET A 60 -4.35 0.84 3.49
CA MET A 60 -4.46 -0.54 3.97
C MET A 60 -4.60 -0.61 5.50
N ILE A 61 -3.82 0.17 6.25
CA ILE A 61 -3.97 0.27 7.72
C ILE A 61 -5.39 0.70 8.10
N LEU A 62 -5.95 1.69 7.39
CA LEU A 62 -7.26 2.25 7.72
C LEU A 62 -8.44 1.31 7.39
N HIS A 63 -8.29 0.42 6.40
CA HIS A 63 -9.42 -0.32 5.81
C HIS A 63 -9.33 -1.84 5.96
N ALA A 64 -8.15 -2.40 6.27
CA ALA A 64 -8.02 -3.84 6.51
C ALA A 64 -8.38 -4.15 7.98
N THR A 65 -9.63 -4.56 8.19
CA THR A 65 -10.19 -4.90 9.50
C THR A 65 -9.81 -6.30 9.98
N GLU A 66 -9.34 -7.16 9.08
CA GLU A 66 -8.93 -8.54 9.38
C GLU A 66 -7.40 -8.70 9.28
N PRO A 67 -6.78 -9.54 10.11
CA PRO A 67 -5.38 -9.92 9.95
C PRO A 67 -5.18 -10.86 8.74
N GLY A 68 -3.98 -10.87 8.17
CA GLY A 68 -3.63 -11.72 7.03
C GLY A 68 -4.01 -11.14 5.67
N VAL A 69 -4.54 -9.92 5.61
CA VAL A 69 -4.91 -9.28 4.34
C VAL A 69 -3.64 -9.04 3.52
N LEU A 70 -3.60 -9.65 2.33
CA LEU A 70 -2.57 -9.42 1.32
C LEU A 70 -3.22 -8.75 0.12
N ARG A 71 -2.72 -7.58 -0.25
CA ARG A 71 -3.17 -6.86 -1.45
C ARG A 71 -2.02 -6.71 -2.42
N GLU A 72 -2.21 -7.19 -3.63
CA GLU A 72 -1.31 -6.92 -4.73
C GLU A 72 -1.54 -5.50 -5.26
N MET A 73 -0.46 -4.72 -5.36
CA MET A 73 -0.53 -3.35 -5.84
C MET A 73 -0.70 -3.32 -7.37
N PRO A 74 -1.55 -2.40 -7.89
CA PRO A 74 -1.93 -2.37 -9.30
C PRO A 74 -0.86 -1.76 -10.23
N TYR A 75 0.32 -1.41 -9.71
CA TYR A 75 1.39 -0.74 -10.47
C TYR A 75 2.64 -1.61 -10.64
N ARG A 76 3.53 -1.21 -11.55
CA ARG A 76 4.84 -1.84 -11.82
C ARG A 76 6.01 -0.87 -11.68
N TRP A 77 7.17 -1.41 -11.33
CA TRP A 77 8.42 -0.64 -11.31
C TRP A 77 8.71 -0.01 -12.68
N ARG A 78 8.95 1.30 -12.74
CA ARG A 78 9.34 2.03 -13.98
C ARG A 78 8.36 1.97 -15.15
N ARG A 79 7.12 1.50 -14.96
CA ARG A 79 6.14 1.31 -16.06
C ARG A 79 4.85 2.08 -15.88
N GLU A 80 4.79 2.95 -14.89
CA GLU A 80 3.62 3.77 -14.58
C GLU A 80 3.96 5.25 -14.60
N ASN A 81 2.93 6.08 -14.78
CA ASN A 81 3.02 7.52 -14.52
C ASN A 81 2.50 7.80 -13.11
N TYR A 82 3.41 7.81 -12.13
CA TYR A 82 3.07 8.00 -10.72
C TYR A 82 2.53 9.41 -10.40
N ALA A 83 3.01 10.45 -11.10
CA ALA A 83 2.46 11.80 -10.99
C ALA A 83 0.97 11.82 -11.39
N ARG A 84 0.62 11.11 -12.47
CA ARG A 84 -0.78 10.97 -12.90
C ARG A 84 -1.61 10.22 -11.86
N ILE A 85 -1.11 9.10 -11.34
CA ILE A 85 -1.78 8.33 -10.28
C ILE A 85 -2.11 9.23 -9.08
N LEU A 86 -1.17 10.07 -8.64
CA LEU A 86 -1.41 11.03 -7.57
C LEU A 86 -2.45 12.09 -7.95
N SER A 87 -2.36 12.65 -9.15
CA SER A 87 -3.34 13.66 -9.59
C SER A 87 -4.76 13.10 -9.63
N ASP A 88 -4.92 11.85 -10.07
CA ASP A 88 -6.22 11.17 -10.12
C ASP A 88 -6.78 10.94 -8.71
N ARG A 89 -5.93 10.68 -7.70
CA ARG A 89 -6.32 10.55 -6.29
C ARG A 89 -6.73 11.88 -5.65
N VAL A 90 -5.96 12.94 -5.89
CA VAL A 90 -6.28 14.28 -5.38
C VAL A 90 -7.61 14.74 -5.95
N ASN A 91 -7.88 14.45 -7.23
CA ASN A 91 -9.16 14.71 -7.89
C ASN A 91 -10.33 13.91 -7.29
N TYR A 92 -10.06 12.73 -6.71
CA TYR A 92 -11.07 11.95 -5.98
C TYR A 92 -11.37 12.54 -4.60
N LEU A 93 -10.34 12.97 -3.86
CA LEU A 93 -10.49 13.58 -2.54
C LEU A 93 -11.00 15.03 -2.59
N SER A 94 -10.85 15.73 -3.72
CA SER A 94 -11.37 17.08 -3.95
C SER A 94 -12.79 17.12 -4.52
N GLN A 95 -13.44 15.95 -4.73
CA GLN A 95 -14.85 15.85 -5.09
C GLN A 95 -15.70 15.59 -3.84
N PRO A 96 -16.39 16.61 -3.27
CA PRO A 96 -17.17 16.47 -2.04
C PRO A 96 -18.46 15.62 -2.15
N SER A 97 -18.81 15.08 -3.33
CA SER A 97 -20.17 14.60 -3.60
C SER A 97 -20.34 13.08 -3.76
N ARG A 98 -19.35 12.24 -3.40
CA ARG A 98 -19.50 10.76 -3.50
C ARG A 98 -19.38 9.98 -2.19
N LEU A 99 -19.22 10.67 -1.05
CA LEU A 99 -19.27 10.05 0.29
C LEU A 99 -20.70 9.74 0.79
N ALA A 100 -21.74 9.97 -0.02
CA ALA A 100 -23.15 9.83 0.37
C ALA A 100 -24.01 8.98 -0.58
N ALA A 101 -23.42 8.09 -1.38
CA ALA A 101 -24.19 7.15 -2.19
C ALA A 101 -23.52 5.77 -2.24
N GLY A 102 -24.07 4.83 -1.46
CA GLY A 102 -23.70 3.42 -1.51
C GLY A 102 -24.16 2.64 -0.29
N ASP A 103 -25.48 2.43 -0.20
CA ASP A 103 -26.09 1.28 0.47
C ASP A 103 -25.68 -0.04 -0.22
#